data_AF-A0A6M0BYD1-F1
#
_entry.id   AF-A0A6M0BYD1-F1
#
_cell.length_a   1.000
_cell.length_b   1.000
_cell.length_c   1.000
_cell.angle_alpha   90.00
_cell.angle_beta   90.00
_cell.angle_gamma   90.00
#
_symmetry.space_group_name_H-M   'P 1'
#
loop_
_entity.id
_entity.type
_entity.pdbx_description
1 polymer ?
#
loop_
_entity_poly.entity_id
_entity_poly.type
_entity_poly.pdbx_seq_one_letter_code
_entity_poly.pdbx_strand_id
1 'polypeptide(L)'
;MVLKEYFWVVAIEAKRSQYSLEVGWPQLLFYLLTNLTPKVPTFGLLINGSNFRFIKLMKGDNLQYSVSRLFDILNPGNDLHQVFQILKHLSQLTEGDNLE
;
A
#
# COMPACT_ATOMS: atom_id res chain seq x y z
N MET A 1 -1.53 -8.92 -8.31
CA MET A 1 -2.22 -8.36 -7.13
C MET A 1 -2.18 -9.40 -6.03
N VAL A 2 -1.82 -9.01 -4.81
CA VAL A 2 -1.90 -9.88 -3.63
C VAL A 2 -2.90 -9.27 -2.67
N LEU A 3 -3.78 -10.11 -2.11
CA LEU A 3 -4.85 -9.73 -1.20
C LEU A 3 -4.69 -10.45 0.14
N LYS A 4 -4.62 -9.69 1.22
CA LYS A 4 -4.84 -10.13 2.61
C LYS A 4 -5.95 -9.24 3.17
N GLU A 5 -6.84 -9.73 4.04
CA GLU A 5 -8.13 -9.09 4.41
C GLU A 5 -8.11 -7.55 4.56
N TYR A 6 -7.02 -6.96 5.05
CA TYR A 6 -6.87 -5.51 5.24
C TYR A 6 -5.68 -4.88 4.50
N PHE A 7 -4.98 -5.64 3.65
CA PHE A 7 -3.81 -5.20 2.89
C PHE A 7 -3.90 -5.54 1.40
N TRP A 8 -3.86 -4.50 0.58
CA TRP A 8 -3.97 -4.59 -0.88
C TRP A 8 -2.65 -4.17 -1.53
N VAL A 9 -2.10 -5.02 -2.39
CA VAL A 9 -0.86 -4.70 -3.12
C VAL A 9 -1.13 -4.65 -4.63
N VAL A 10 -0.85 -3.49 -5.22
CA VAL A 10 -0.85 -3.29 -6.67
C VAL A 10 0.59 -3.15 -7.14
N ALA A 11 1.07 -4.19 -7.80
CA ALA A 11 2.34 -4.17 -8.52
C ALA A 11 2.10 -3.78 -9.96
N ILE A 12 2.70 -2.68 -10.39
CA ILE A 12 2.65 -2.20 -11.76
C ILE A 12 3.95 -2.66 -12.43
N GLU A 13 3.85 -3.68 -13.28
CA GLU A 13 4.98 -4.07 -14.12
C GLU A 13 5.02 -3.17 -15.35
N ALA A 14 5.88 -2.16 -15.31
CA ALA A 14 6.08 -1.24 -16.40
C ALA A 14 7.23 -1.72 -17.30
N LYS A 15 6.91 -2.23 -18.50
CA LYS A 15 7.93 -2.61 -19.51
C LYS A 15 8.72 -1.42 -20.09
N ARG A 16 8.38 -0.19 -19.71
CA ARG A 16 9.11 1.04 -20.01
C ARG A 16 9.27 1.80 -18.70
N SER A 17 10.49 2.15 -18.33
CA SER A 17 10.88 2.84 -17.08
C SER A 17 10.24 4.23 -16.84
N GLN A 18 9.27 4.62 -17.66
CA GLN A 18 8.62 5.93 -17.66
C GLN A 18 7.19 5.91 -17.09
N TYR A 19 6.64 4.75 -16.73
CA TYR A 19 5.29 4.73 -16.14
C TYR A 19 5.35 5.21 -14.68
N SER A 20 4.74 6.37 -14.45
CA SER A 20 4.52 6.94 -13.12
C SER A 20 3.63 6.01 -12.29
N LEU A 21 3.88 5.94 -10.98
CA LEU A 21 3.01 5.27 -10.02
C LEU A 21 1.55 5.77 -10.11
N GLU A 22 1.33 6.97 -10.67
CA GLU A 22 0.04 7.59 -10.97
C GLU A 22 -0.96 6.65 -11.66
N VAL A 23 -0.49 5.75 -12.54
CA VAL A 23 -1.36 4.84 -13.29
C VAL A 23 -2.07 3.82 -12.38
N GLY A 24 -1.45 3.44 -11.26
CA GLY A 24 -2.04 2.47 -10.32
C GLY A 24 -2.99 3.08 -9.30
N TRP A 25 -3.09 4.41 -9.21
CA TRP A 25 -3.92 5.06 -8.18
C TRP A 25 -5.40 4.77 -8.32
N PRO A 26 -6.03 4.91 -9.51
CA PRO A 26 -7.47 4.66 -9.63
C PRO A 26 -7.80 3.21 -9.26
N GLN A 27 -6.96 2.27 -9.70
CA GLN A 27 -7.13 0.85 -9.41
C GLN A 27 -6.97 0.55 -7.92
N LEU A 28 -5.91 1.05 -7.27
CA LEU A 28 -5.69 0.81 -5.85
C LEU A 28 -6.78 1.49 -5.00
N LEU A 29 -7.15 2.73 -5.30
CA LEU A 29 -8.25 3.41 -4.59
C LEU A 29 -9.57 2.65 -4.77
N PHE A 30 -9.89 2.18 -5.97
CA PHE A 30 -11.07 1.35 -6.19
C PHE A 30 -11.08 0.10 -5.28
N TYR A 31 -9.96 -0.60 -5.17
CA TYR A 31 -9.85 -1.75 -4.27
C TYR A 31 -9.99 -1.36 -2.79
N LEU A 32 -9.34 -0.28 -2.35
CA LEU A 32 -9.45 0.21 -0.98
C LEU A 32 -10.90 0.62 -0.64
N LEU A 33 -11.60 1.25 -1.59
CA LEU A 33 -12.99 1.70 -1.43
C LEU A 33 -14.00 0.57 -1.42
N THR A 34 -13.78 -0.46 -2.24
CA THR A 34 -14.66 -1.64 -2.32
C THR A 34 -14.50 -2.60 -1.13
N ASN A 35 -13.49 -2.41 -0.28
CA ASN A 35 -13.36 -3.18 0.96
C ASN A 35 -14.61 -2.99 1.86
N LEU A 36 -15.28 -4.08 2.26
CA LEU A 36 -16.56 -4.02 2.97
C LEU A 36 -16.44 -3.82 4.49
N THR A 37 -15.21 -3.70 5.02
CA THR A 37 -14.98 -3.64 6.47
C THR A 37 -14.73 -2.20 6.94
N PRO A 38 -15.73 -1.52 7.54
CA PRO A 38 -15.62 -0.10 7.88
C PRO A 38 -14.75 0.20 9.11
N LYS A 39 -14.58 -0.76 10.03
CA LYS A 39 -13.97 -0.47 11.35
C LYS A 39 -12.44 -0.52 11.39
N VAL A 40 -11.79 -0.95 10.31
CA VAL A 40 -10.34 -1.21 10.30
C VAL A 40 -9.61 -0.41 9.22
N PRO A 41 -8.42 0.12 9.52
CA PRO A 41 -7.59 0.77 8.52
C PRO A 41 -7.26 -0.21 7.41
N THR A 42 -7.49 0.18 6.16
CA THR A 42 -7.08 -0.60 5.00
C THR A 42 -5.81 0.01 4.41
N PHE A 43 -4.82 -0.82 4.13
CA PHE A 43 -3.53 -0.38 3.61
C PHE A 43 -3.34 -0.80 2.17
N GLY A 44 -2.69 0.06 1.40
CA GLY A 44 -2.37 -0.11 -0.01
C GLY A 44 -0.88 0.10 -0.27
N LEU A 45 -0.34 -0.62 -1.26
CA LEU A 45 1.02 -0.40 -1.77
C LEU A 45 0.99 -0.28 -3.30
N LEU A 46 1.55 0.82 -3.81
CA LEU A 46 1.92 1.01 -5.22
C LEU A 46 3.41 0.76 -5.39
N ILE A 47 3.78 -0.03 -6.41
CA ILE A 47 5.17 -0.31 -6.77
C ILE A 47 5.35 -0.36 -8.30
N ASN A 48 6.47 0.17 -8.82
CA ASN A 48 6.86 0.12 -10.24
C ASN A 48 8.32 -0.35 -10.45
N GLY A 49 8.76 -1.36 -9.71
CA GLY A 49 10.13 -1.88 -9.76
C GLY A 49 11.10 -1.13 -8.85
N SER A 50 11.28 0.17 -9.07
CA SER A 50 12.21 1.00 -8.28
C SER A 50 11.56 1.91 -7.24
N ASN A 51 10.28 2.26 -7.43
CA ASN A 51 9.57 3.16 -6.51
C ASN A 51 8.47 2.45 -5.73
N PHE A 52 8.24 2.89 -4.49
CA PHE A 52 7.21 2.40 -3.59
C PHE A 52 6.44 3.56 -2.97
N ARG A 53 5.11 3.41 -2.85
CA ARG A 53 4.27 4.35 -2.12
C ARG A 53 3.17 3.62 -1.37
N PHE A 54 3.09 3.88 -0.07
CA PHE A 54 2.04 3.34 0.79
C PHE A 54 0.87 4.30 0.87
N ILE A 55 -0.33 3.72 0.93
CA ILE A 55 -1.59 4.43 1.11
C ILE A 55 -2.31 3.82 2.31
N LYS A 56 -2.91 4.65 3.15
CA LYS A 56 -3.76 4.23 4.25
C LYS A 56 -5.14 4.82 4.06
N LEU A 57 -6.17 3.98 4.10
CA LEU A 57 -7.57 4.39 4.04
C LEU A 57 -8.24 4.17 5.41
N MET A 58 -8.97 5.17 5.88
CA MET A 58 -9.79 5.15 7.08
C MET A 58 -11.27 5.34 6.69
N LYS A 59 -12.13 4.41 7.09
CA LYS A 59 -13.59 4.47 6.90
C LYS A 59 -14.26 4.85 8.23
N GLY A 60 -14.12 6.12 8.63
CA GLY A 60 -14.85 6.68 9.78
C GLY A 60 -16.13 7.41 9.34
N ASP A 61 -16.55 8.42 10.11
CA ASP A 61 -17.66 9.33 9.73
C ASP A 61 -17.43 9.98 8.36
N ASN A 62 -16.16 10.19 8.02
CA ASN A 62 -15.73 10.61 6.69
C ASN A 62 -14.68 9.63 6.15
N LEU A 63 -14.78 9.36 4.85
CA LEU A 63 -13.79 8.60 4.11
C LEU A 63 -12.51 9.43 3.94
N GLN A 64 -11.42 9.00 4.55
CA GLN A 64 -10.14 9.73 4.51
C GLN A 64 -9.00 8.80 4.10
N TYR A 65 -8.08 9.30 3.28
CA TYR A 65 -6.85 8.59 2.96
C TYR A 65 -5.63 9.46 3.18
N SER A 66 -4.50 8.81 3.49
CA SER A 66 -3.19 9.42 3.57
C SER A 66 -2.18 8.61 2.78
N VAL A 67 -1.09 9.28 2.41
CA VAL A 67 -0.08 8.74 1.49
C VAL A 67 1.29 8.93 2.12
N SER A 68 2.17 7.93 2.00
CA SER A 68 3.55 8.08 2.43
C SER A 68 4.32 9.00 1.49
N ARG A 69 5.53 9.41 1.92
CA ARG A 69 6.55 9.85 0.96
C ARG A 69 6.81 8.78 -0.09
N LEU A 70 7.37 9.20 -1.23
CA LEU A 70 7.90 8.26 -2.22
C LEU A 70 9.17 7.62 -1.67
N PHE A 71 9.24 6.30 -1.73
CA PHE A 71 10.46 5.54 -1.49
C PHE A 71 11.06 5.14 -2.84
N ASP A 72 12.37 5.28 -2.98
CA ASP A 72 13.11 4.93 -4.20
C ASP A 72 14.34 4.11 -3.81
N ILE A 73 14.57 2.98 -4.47
CA ILE A 73 15.77 2.15 -4.24
C ILE A 73 17.09 2.92 -4.48
N LEU A 74 17.05 3.99 -5.26
CA LEU A 74 18.19 4.85 -5.59
C LEU A 74 18.38 6.00 -4.58
N ASN A 75 17.45 6.20 -3.65
CA ASN A 75 17.60 7.23 -2.63
C ASN A 75 18.78 6.89 -1.69
N PRO A 76 19.64 7.87 -1.37
CA PRO A 76 20.66 7.70 -0.33
C PRO A 76 20.03 7.31 1.00
N GLY A 77 20.64 6.36 1.71
CA GLY A 77 20.10 5.85 2.98
C GLY A 77 19.27 4.57 2.88
N ASN A 78 19.16 3.98 1.68
CA ASN A 78 18.55 2.66 1.45
C ASN A 78 17.07 2.58 1.90
N ASP A 79 16.21 3.32 1.21
CA ASP A 79 14.76 3.33 1.44
C ASP A 79 14.12 1.94 1.41
N LEU A 80 14.74 0.97 0.71
CA LEU A 80 14.26 -0.40 0.66
C LEU A 80 14.23 -1.05 2.05
N HIS A 81 15.17 -0.70 2.93
CA HIS A 81 15.15 -1.16 4.31
C HIS A 81 13.89 -0.67 5.05
N GLN A 82 13.53 0.61 4.86
CA GLN A 82 12.34 1.18 5.47
C GLN A 82 11.05 0.57 4.89
N VAL A 83 11.02 0.30 3.57
CA VAL A 83 9.92 -0.43 2.92
C VAL A 83 9.70 -1.80 3.56
N PHE A 84 10.77 -2.58 3.76
CA PHE A 84 10.65 -3.90 4.40
C PHE A 84 10.21 -3.83 5.85
N GLN A 85 10.66 -2.82 6.61
CA GLN A 85 10.19 -2.60 7.98
C GLN A 85 8.68 -2.34 8.03
N ILE A 86 8.17 -1.50 7.13
CA ILE A 86 6.74 -1.22 7.02
C ILE A 86 5.98 -2.50 6.65
N LEU A 87 6.42 -3.25 5.64
CA LEU A 87 5.78 -4.51 5.24
C LEU A 87 5.74 -5.53 6.38
N LYS A 88 6.85 -5.67 7.14
CA LYS A 88 6.90 -6.54 8.31
C LYS A 88 5.89 -6.12 9.38
N HIS A 89 5.80 -4.83 9.66
CA HIS A 89 4.83 -4.30 10.63
C HIS A 89 3.38 -4.53 10.18
N LEU A 90 3.07 -4.30 8.91
CA LEU A 90 1.73 -4.57 8.36
C LEU A 90 1.37 -6.06 8.38
N SER A 91 2.34 -6.97 8.18
CA SER A 91 2.10 -8.41 8.34
C SER A 91 1.68 -8.76 9.77
N GLN A 92 2.35 -8.18 10.77
CA GLN A 92 2.04 -8.42 12.18
C GLN A 92 0.66 -7.90 12.56
N LEU A 93 0.27 -6.72 12.06
CA LEU A 93 -1.07 -6.16 12.29
C LEU A 93 -2.18 -7.03 11.70
N THR A 94 -1.91 -7.76 10.62
CA THR A 94 -2.89 -8.65 9.97
C THR A 94 -2.88 -10.08 10.52
N GLU A 95 -1.91 -10.44 11.37
CA GLU A 95 -1.84 -11.73 12.05
C GLU A 95 -2.50 -11.69 13.44
N GLY A 96 -2.50 -10.54 14.11
CA GLY A 96 -3.08 -10.35 15.44
C GLY A 96 -4.62 -10.48 15.52
N ASP A 97 -5.33 -10.33 14.40
CA ASP A 97 -6.80 -10.43 14.33
C ASP A 97 -7.31 -11.89 14.25
N ASN A 98 -6.43 -12.90 14.19
CA ASN A 98 -6.81 -14.32 14.06
C ASN A 98 -6.80 -15.11 15.41
N LEU A 99 -6.81 -14.42 16.56
CA LEU A 99 -6.71 -15.03 17.88
C LEU A 99 -7.92 -14.76 18.81
N GLU A 100 -9.06 -14.31 18.27
CA GLU A 100 -10.33 -14.24 19.02
C GLU A 100 -11.38 -15.22 18.49
#